data_AF-A0A945MHD8-F1
#
_entry.id   AF-A0A945MHD8-F1
#
_cell.length_a   1.000
_cell.length_b   1.000
_cell.length_c   1.000
_cell.angle_alpha   90.00
_cell.angle_beta   90.00
_cell.angle_gamma   90.00
#
_symmetry.space_group_name_H-M   'P 1'
#
loop_
_entity.id
_entity.type
_entity.pdbx_description
1 polymer ?
#
loop_
_entity_poly.entity_id
_entity_poly.type
_entity_poly.pdbx_seq_one_letter_code
_entity_poly.pdbx_strand_id
1 'polypeptide(L)'
;MVRSPNSPSLYKQLSKVINHYWRQITILITVIILLSFFFPQGKTLLYSYQLNDVAQEEVVAPFNFPILKTSDQLQLDLEEALNSEPFLFLRSQDVVSKQIEVIDDYFKHINLIQLANIKLADSKDDLYRNRFTEQFDLARINVQSDSAALEVLMETVEENYNFAFNDEKWNQIFLSDYSNNSILDLDNLKKEIIQISRNRWAEGIYDIPISEILSKQVAIIMSSSEPAELTEAIRYNDIQDAWTKARMEVTNRFPNNINFSRDLGYSLIVEFMKPNLIYDRETTERRQQARQDRVPRNKGIILKNERILDANTRVTEDDLQKLFSLSVAIDNKAMQESSTDILLAYVGRILVIGIIVSFFFTFLLTYRKPIFDDWRMVLLIGLIFSIEVGLAFLIKQNLELSEYLIPIIVAAMVLTIMFDARIAFMGITSIILLVTILIGNNV
;
A
#
# COMPACT_ATOMS: atom_id res chain seq x y z
N MET A 1 -10.85 96.08 -16.43
CA MET A 1 -10.46 95.10 -15.40
C MET A 1 -11.03 93.75 -15.76
N VAL A 2 -10.17 92.81 -16.15
CA VAL A 2 -10.53 91.47 -16.61
C VAL A 2 -10.41 90.51 -15.42
N ARG A 3 -11.48 89.76 -15.11
CA ARG A 3 -11.46 88.69 -14.10
C ARG A 3 -10.98 87.38 -14.76
N SER A 4 -9.93 86.79 -14.21
CA SER A 4 -9.46 85.44 -14.52
C SER A 4 -10.36 84.39 -13.84
N PRO A 5 -10.75 83.27 -14.50
CA PRO A 5 -11.59 82.25 -13.90
C PRO A 5 -10.77 81.28 -13.03
N ASN A 6 -11.27 80.99 -11.82
CA ASN A 6 -10.75 79.95 -10.93
C ASN A 6 -10.88 78.58 -11.61
N SER A 7 -9.75 77.94 -11.93
CA SER A 7 -9.72 76.53 -12.30
C SER A 7 -10.11 75.67 -11.09
N PRO A 8 -10.95 74.62 -11.25
CA PRO A 8 -11.33 73.75 -10.15
C PRO A 8 -10.12 72.98 -9.61
N SER A 9 -10.03 72.81 -8.28
CA SER A 9 -8.96 72.03 -7.65
C SER A 9 -8.96 70.57 -8.11
N LEU A 10 -7.77 69.98 -8.27
CA LEU A 10 -7.56 68.60 -8.75
C LEU A 10 -8.43 67.57 -8.01
N TYR A 11 -8.60 67.75 -6.69
CA TYR A 11 -9.45 66.89 -5.86
C TYR A 11 -10.92 66.86 -6.33
N LYS A 12 -11.46 68.02 -6.72
CA LYS A 12 -12.86 68.17 -7.15
C LYS A 12 -13.11 67.61 -8.55
N GLN A 13 -12.07 67.58 -9.39
CA GLN A 13 -12.11 66.89 -10.69
C GLN A 13 -12.02 65.38 -10.52
N LEU A 14 -11.10 64.89 -9.68
CA LEU A 14 -10.95 63.46 -9.37
C LEU A 14 -12.23 62.87 -8.75
N SER A 15 -12.82 63.54 -7.75
CA SER A 15 -14.05 63.07 -7.11
C SER A 15 -15.23 62.97 -8.07
N LYS A 16 -15.30 63.85 -9.08
CA LYS A 16 -16.36 63.83 -10.11
C LYS A 16 -16.19 62.65 -11.07
N VAL A 17 -14.96 62.32 -11.45
CA VAL A 17 -14.64 61.15 -12.30
C VAL A 17 -14.90 59.85 -11.54
N ILE A 18 -14.48 59.76 -10.28
CA ILE A 18 -14.69 58.58 -9.43
C ILE A 18 -16.19 58.31 -9.22
N ASN A 19 -16.99 59.34 -8.93
CA ASN A 19 -18.45 59.16 -8.78
C ASN A 19 -19.13 58.78 -10.11
N HIS A 20 -18.62 59.25 -11.24
CA HIS A 20 -19.17 58.91 -12.55
C HIS A 20 -18.88 57.46 -12.95
N TYR A 21 -17.70 56.94 -12.63
CA TYR A 21 -17.23 55.60 -13.00
C TYR A 21 -17.15 54.59 -11.85
N TRP A 22 -17.87 54.84 -10.75
CA TRP A 22 -17.83 54.01 -9.54
C TRP A 22 -18.04 52.51 -9.84
N ARG A 23 -19.01 52.17 -10.70
CA ARG A 23 -19.30 50.76 -11.05
C ARG A 23 -18.13 50.09 -11.77
N GLN A 24 -17.53 50.76 -12.74
CA GLN A 24 -16.39 50.27 -13.50
C GLN A 24 -15.16 50.09 -12.61
N ILE A 25 -14.92 51.04 -11.69
CA ILE A 25 -13.82 50.96 -10.73
C ILE A 25 -14.03 49.76 -9.79
N THR A 26 -15.25 49.53 -9.30
CA THR A 26 -15.54 48.36 -8.46
C THR A 26 -15.33 47.04 -9.20
N ILE A 27 -15.68 46.96 -10.49
CA ILE A 27 -15.41 45.77 -11.32
C ILE A 27 -13.91 45.54 -11.45
N LEU A 28 -13.14 46.58 -11.77
CA LEU A 28 -11.69 46.48 -11.92
C LEU A 28 -11.01 45.99 -10.63
N ILE A 29 -11.37 46.54 -9.47
CA ILE A 29 -10.81 46.12 -8.18
C ILE A 29 -11.18 44.66 -7.90
N THR A 30 -12.43 44.28 -8.16
CA THR A 30 -12.90 42.89 -7.97
C THR A 30 -12.13 41.92 -8.87
N VAL A 31 -11.91 42.28 -10.15
CA VAL A 31 -11.12 41.48 -11.09
C VAL A 31 -9.68 41.35 -10.61
N ILE A 32 -9.02 42.43 -10.18
CA ILE A 32 -7.63 42.36 -9.69
C ILE A 32 -7.53 41.43 -8.47
N ILE A 33 -8.45 41.55 -7.52
CA ILE A 33 -8.49 40.70 -6.33
C ILE A 33 -8.74 39.24 -6.72
N LEU A 34 -9.72 39.00 -7.60
CA LEU A 34 -10.07 37.66 -8.07
C LEU A 34 -8.90 37.02 -8.83
N LEU A 35 -8.27 37.76 -9.75
CA LEU A 35 -7.09 37.29 -10.48
C LEU A 35 -5.94 36.97 -9.52
N SER A 36 -5.70 37.79 -8.49
CA SER A 36 -4.67 37.52 -7.48
C SER A 36 -4.83 36.14 -6.84
N PHE A 37 -6.06 35.67 -6.58
CA PHE A 37 -6.27 34.34 -6.00
C PHE A 37 -5.76 33.18 -6.86
N PHE A 38 -5.74 33.32 -8.18
CA PHE A 38 -5.26 32.26 -9.07
C PHE A 38 -3.74 32.13 -9.12
N PHE A 39 -2.99 33.13 -8.66
CA PHE A 39 -1.53 33.08 -8.72
C PHE A 39 -0.97 32.28 -7.53
N PRO A 40 -0.03 31.35 -7.77
CA PRO A 40 0.50 30.47 -6.73
C PRO A 40 1.22 31.25 -5.62
N GLN A 41 1.21 30.69 -4.42
CA GLN A 41 1.95 31.19 -3.26
C GLN A 41 3.28 30.44 -3.19
N GLY A 42 4.39 31.10 -3.47
CA GLY A 42 5.72 30.49 -3.42
C GLY A 42 6.82 31.49 -3.73
N LYS A 43 8.01 31.28 -3.15
CA LYS A 43 9.23 31.95 -3.59
C LYS A 43 9.74 31.16 -4.80
N THR A 44 10.16 31.86 -5.85
CA THR A 44 10.70 31.26 -7.07
C THR A 44 11.85 30.31 -6.75
N LEU A 45 11.90 29.16 -7.42
CA LEU A 45 13.04 28.25 -7.37
C LEU A 45 14.29 29.02 -7.83
N LEU A 46 15.23 29.26 -6.93
CA LEU A 46 16.42 30.06 -7.23
C LEU A 46 17.42 29.33 -8.14
N TYR A 47 17.30 28.00 -8.28
CA TYR A 47 18.26 27.16 -9.00
C TYR A 47 17.55 26.11 -9.86
N SER A 48 17.48 26.32 -11.18
CA SER A 48 16.90 25.39 -12.15
C SER A 48 18.00 24.64 -12.93
N TYR A 49 18.74 23.75 -12.27
CA TYR A 49 19.74 22.91 -12.92
C TYR A 49 19.16 21.55 -13.31
N GLN A 50 19.55 21.03 -14.48
CA GLN A 50 19.28 19.68 -14.92
C GLN A 50 20.54 18.82 -14.86
N LEU A 51 20.37 17.49 -14.93
CA LEU A 51 21.48 16.55 -14.96
C LEU A 51 22.36 16.84 -16.17
N ASN A 52 23.68 16.90 -15.98
CA ASN A 52 24.69 17.25 -16.98
C ASN A 52 24.76 18.73 -17.41
N ASP A 53 23.95 19.62 -16.82
CA ASP A 53 24.13 21.06 -17.03
C ASP A 53 25.49 21.52 -16.50
N VAL A 54 25.94 22.66 -17.00
CA VAL A 54 27.13 23.35 -16.47
C VAL A 54 26.65 24.48 -15.56
N ALA A 55 27.06 24.42 -14.30
CA ALA A 55 26.79 25.43 -13.29
C ALA A 55 27.27 26.81 -13.75
N GLN A 56 26.40 27.82 -13.77
CA GLN A 56 26.79 29.19 -14.12
C GLN A 56 27.38 29.94 -12.93
N GLU A 57 26.96 29.60 -11.72
CA GLU A 57 27.36 30.26 -10.48
C GLU A 57 27.64 29.23 -9.37
N GLU A 58 28.39 29.67 -8.36
CA GLU A 58 28.65 28.86 -7.17
C GLU A 58 27.41 28.87 -6.27
N VAL A 59 26.99 27.68 -5.82
CA VAL A 59 25.88 27.52 -4.88
C VAL A 59 26.42 27.11 -3.52
N VAL A 60 26.15 27.92 -2.51
CA VAL A 60 26.60 27.71 -1.12
C VAL A 60 25.38 27.66 -0.20
N ALA A 61 25.39 26.74 0.76
CA ALA A 61 24.31 26.54 1.72
C ALA A 61 24.11 27.77 2.63
N PRO A 62 22.92 28.42 2.61
CA PRO A 62 22.66 29.61 3.44
C PRO A 62 22.44 29.29 4.93
N PHE A 63 22.09 28.04 5.25
CA PHE A 63 21.88 27.52 6.61
C PHE A 63 22.04 26.00 6.61
N ASN A 64 21.96 25.36 7.78
CA ASN A 64 22.06 23.91 7.90
C ASN A 64 20.75 23.24 7.44
N PHE A 65 20.81 22.25 6.55
CA PHE A 65 19.62 21.51 6.12
C PHE A 65 19.92 20.03 5.87
N PRO A 66 18.95 19.12 6.09
CA PRO A 66 19.13 17.70 5.84
C PRO A 66 19.10 17.38 4.34
N ILE A 67 19.92 16.43 3.90
CA ILE A 67 19.84 15.89 2.54
C ILE A 67 18.78 14.79 2.53
N LEU A 68 17.65 15.06 1.89
CA LEU A 68 16.53 14.14 1.79
C LEU A 68 16.91 12.96 0.90
N LYS A 69 16.56 11.75 1.32
CA LYS A 69 16.69 10.55 0.47
C LYS A 69 15.69 10.63 -0.68
N THR A 70 16.07 10.07 -1.83
CA THR A 70 15.11 9.85 -2.93
C THR A 70 14.07 8.81 -2.50
N SER A 71 12.93 8.75 -3.21
CA SER A 71 11.91 7.70 -2.98
C SER A 71 12.53 6.31 -3.02
N ASP A 72 13.38 6.07 -4.00
CA ASP A 72 13.94 4.75 -4.29
C ASP A 72 14.97 4.37 -3.22
N GLN A 73 15.83 5.30 -2.81
CA GLN A 73 16.77 5.10 -1.69
C GLN A 73 16.02 4.80 -0.39
N LEU A 74 14.97 5.56 -0.09
CA LEU A 74 14.19 5.35 1.12
C LEU A 74 13.45 4.00 1.09
N GLN A 75 12.92 3.59 -0.06
CA GLN A 75 12.27 2.28 -0.22
C GLN A 75 13.27 1.13 -0.01
N LEU A 76 14.45 1.22 -0.63
CA LEU A 76 15.51 0.22 -0.43
C LEU A 76 15.93 0.11 1.04
N ASP A 77 16.10 1.25 1.73
CA ASP A 77 16.44 1.24 3.15
C ASP A 77 15.32 0.63 4.02
N LEU A 78 14.05 0.87 3.67
CA LEU A 78 12.90 0.28 4.35
C LEU A 78 12.82 -1.24 4.13
N GLU A 79 13.08 -1.70 2.91
CA GLU A 79 13.14 -3.13 2.58
C GLU A 79 14.31 -3.82 3.28
N GLU A 80 15.50 -3.21 3.30
CA GLU A 80 16.65 -3.73 4.04
C GLU A 80 16.35 -3.80 5.55
N ALA A 81 15.72 -2.77 6.09
CA ALA A 81 15.30 -2.72 7.49
C ALA A 81 14.32 -3.86 7.82
N LEU A 82 13.33 -4.15 6.96
CA LEU A 82 12.43 -5.29 7.09
C LEU A 82 13.18 -6.63 7.01
N ASN A 83 14.02 -6.81 5.99
CA ASN A 83 14.76 -8.05 5.76
C ASN A 83 15.74 -8.39 6.90
N SER A 84 16.16 -7.36 7.65
CA SER A 84 17.02 -7.49 8.83
C SER A 84 16.27 -7.86 10.11
N GLU A 85 14.96 -7.67 10.17
CA GLU A 85 14.16 -7.95 11.38
C GLU A 85 13.66 -9.41 11.36
N PRO A 86 14.16 -10.29 12.23
CA PRO A 86 13.81 -11.70 12.19
C PRO A 86 12.35 -11.94 12.55
N PHE A 87 11.66 -12.80 11.79
CA PHE A 87 10.35 -13.31 12.17
C PHE A 87 10.45 -14.17 13.42
N LEU A 88 9.52 -13.99 14.35
CA LEU A 88 9.50 -14.71 15.62
C LEU A 88 8.56 -15.90 15.55
N PHE A 89 9.07 -17.08 15.91
CA PHE A 89 8.27 -18.29 16.02
C PHE A 89 8.42 -18.94 17.39
N LEU A 90 7.32 -19.51 17.88
CA LEU A 90 7.23 -20.28 19.10
C LEU A 90 7.20 -21.76 18.74
N ARG A 91 8.16 -22.53 19.22
CA ARG A 91 8.14 -23.98 19.04
C ARG A 91 7.16 -24.61 20.02
N SER A 92 6.00 -25.05 19.52
CA SER A 92 4.94 -25.61 20.35
C SER A 92 5.12 -27.12 20.52
N GLN A 93 5.49 -27.54 21.72
CA GLN A 93 5.46 -28.95 22.11
C GLN A 93 4.02 -29.44 22.35
N ASP A 94 3.10 -28.52 22.68
CA ASP A 94 1.69 -28.85 22.90
C ASP A 94 1.03 -29.34 21.62
N VAL A 95 1.34 -28.73 20.47
CA VAL A 95 0.86 -29.21 19.16
C VAL A 95 1.37 -30.63 18.90
N VAL A 96 2.65 -30.91 19.16
CA VAL A 96 3.23 -32.24 18.96
C VAL A 96 2.54 -33.28 19.85
N SER A 97 2.41 -33.00 21.15
CA SER A 97 1.75 -33.91 22.10
C SER A 97 0.28 -34.14 21.72
N LYS A 98 -0.43 -33.07 21.33
CA LYS A 98 -1.85 -33.18 20.94
C LYS A 98 -2.04 -33.99 19.66
N GLN A 99 -1.20 -33.79 18.65
CA GLN A 99 -1.31 -34.57 17.41
C GLN A 99 -0.97 -36.05 17.62
N ILE A 100 -0.03 -36.38 18.51
CA ILE A 100 0.24 -37.77 18.88
C ILE A 100 -1.00 -38.42 19.53
N GLU A 101 -1.67 -37.72 20.44
CA GLU A 101 -2.92 -38.19 21.06
C GLU A 101 -4.02 -38.41 20.00
N VAL A 102 -4.17 -37.49 19.04
CA VAL A 102 -5.13 -37.61 17.94
C VAL A 102 -4.85 -38.84 17.06
N ILE A 103 -3.57 -39.13 16.78
CA ILE A 103 -3.18 -40.34 16.03
C ILE A 103 -3.52 -41.59 16.85
N ASP A 104 -3.18 -41.63 18.14
CA ASP A 104 -3.46 -42.77 19.00
C ASP A 104 -4.97 -43.05 19.11
N ASP A 105 -5.78 -42.00 19.28
CA ASP A 105 -7.23 -42.10 19.32
C ASP A 105 -7.80 -42.60 17.99
N TYR A 106 -7.30 -42.11 16.85
CA TYR A 106 -7.74 -42.58 15.53
C TYR A 106 -7.55 -44.10 15.37
N PHE A 107 -6.35 -44.61 15.64
CA PHE A 107 -6.07 -46.05 15.54
C PHE A 107 -6.86 -46.87 16.57
N LYS A 108 -7.15 -46.31 17.76
CA LYS A 108 -8.03 -46.95 18.74
C LYS A 108 -9.46 -47.12 18.21
N HIS A 109 -10.01 -46.10 17.54
CA HIS A 109 -11.35 -46.20 16.94
C HIS A 109 -11.38 -47.22 15.79
N ILE A 110 -10.33 -47.25 14.95
CA ILE A 110 -10.20 -48.29 13.92
C ILE A 110 -10.23 -49.69 14.54
N ASN A 111 -9.47 -49.93 15.60
CA ASN A 111 -9.45 -51.23 16.27
C ASN A 111 -10.84 -51.60 16.83
N LEU A 112 -11.58 -50.62 17.38
CA LEU A 112 -12.94 -50.85 17.86
C LEU A 112 -13.90 -51.20 16.71
N ILE A 113 -13.78 -50.55 15.55
CA ILE A 113 -14.56 -50.85 14.34
C ILE A 113 -14.26 -52.28 13.85
N GLN A 114 -12.99 -52.67 13.76
CA GLN A 114 -12.62 -54.02 13.34
C GLN A 114 -13.18 -55.09 14.29
N LEU A 115 -13.09 -54.87 15.61
CA LEU A 115 -13.68 -55.76 16.61
C LEU A 115 -15.22 -55.82 16.51
N ALA A 116 -15.87 -54.68 16.26
CA ALA A 116 -17.32 -54.64 16.06
C ALA A 116 -17.74 -55.38 14.78
N ASN A 117 -16.96 -55.30 13.70
CA ASN A 117 -17.18 -56.07 12.47
C ASN A 117 -17.08 -57.58 12.70
N ILE A 118 -16.09 -58.04 13.48
CA ILE A 118 -15.97 -59.46 13.86
C ILE A 118 -17.20 -59.90 14.67
N LYS A 119 -17.60 -59.13 15.69
CA LYS A 119 -18.80 -59.43 16.49
C LYS A 119 -20.07 -59.52 15.64
N LEU A 120 -20.24 -58.59 14.70
CA LEU A 120 -21.38 -58.58 13.78
C LEU A 120 -21.36 -59.78 12.84
N ALA A 121 -20.19 -60.22 12.38
CA ALA A 121 -20.05 -61.45 11.59
C ALA A 121 -20.45 -62.69 12.42
N ASP A 122 -19.94 -62.79 13.65
CA ASP A 122 -20.26 -63.88 14.57
C ASP A 122 -21.76 -63.95 14.90
N SER A 123 -22.40 -62.79 15.15
CA SER A 123 -23.84 -62.74 15.42
C SER A 123 -24.69 -63.07 14.19
N LYS A 124 -24.25 -62.68 12.98
CA LYS A 124 -24.90 -63.09 11.72
C LYS A 124 -24.80 -64.60 11.50
N ASP A 125 -23.65 -65.19 11.77
CA ASP A 125 -23.47 -66.64 11.69
C ASP A 125 -24.33 -67.37 12.72
N ASP A 126 -24.46 -66.83 13.93
CA ASP A 126 -25.32 -67.38 14.96
C ASP A 126 -26.81 -67.31 14.61
N LEU A 127 -27.25 -66.18 14.04
CA LEU A 127 -28.59 -66.02 13.48
C LEU A 127 -28.88 -67.07 12.40
N TYR A 128 -27.91 -67.30 11.49
CA TYR A 128 -28.06 -68.28 10.42
C TYR A 128 -28.17 -69.71 10.96
N ARG A 129 -27.37 -70.08 11.97
CA ARG A 129 -27.42 -71.39 12.62
C ARG A 129 -28.74 -71.62 13.36
N ASN A 130 -29.29 -70.57 13.98
CA ASN A 130 -30.50 -70.63 14.80
C ASN A 130 -31.81 -70.33 14.05
N ARG A 131 -31.80 -70.27 12.71
CA ARG A 131 -32.96 -69.87 11.89
C ARG A 131 -34.24 -70.70 12.06
N PHE A 132 -34.14 -71.89 12.64
CA PHE A 132 -35.26 -72.80 12.88
C PHE A 132 -35.35 -73.25 14.35
N THR A 133 -34.71 -72.53 15.28
CA THR A 133 -34.72 -72.83 16.71
C THR A 133 -35.48 -71.76 17.51
N GLU A 134 -35.85 -72.05 18.75
CA GLU A 134 -36.48 -71.06 19.65
C GLU A 134 -35.56 -69.86 19.98
N GLN A 135 -34.26 -69.99 19.70
CA GLN A 135 -33.26 -68.95 19.95
C GLN A 135 -33.18 -67.90 18.82
N PHE A 136 -33.95 -68.06 17.73
CA PHE A 136 -33.92 -67.16 16.57
C PHE A 136 -34.15 -65.68 16.94
N ASP A 137 -35.15 -65.39 17.78
CA ASP A 137 -35.49 -64.01 18.13
C ASP A 137 -34.35 -63.33 18.93
N LEU A 138 -33.69 -64.07 19.82
CA LEU A 138 -32.53 -63.57 20.56
C LEU A 138 -31.34 -63.31 19.63
N ALA A 139 -31.04 -64.25 18.72
CA ALA A 139 -29.97 -64.08 17.73
C ALA A 139 -30.25 -62.87 16.81
N ARG A 140 -31.52 -62.63 16.44
CA ARG A 140 -31.90 -61.45 15.64
C ARG A 140 -31.68 -60.14 16.40
N ILE A 141 -32.02 -60.10 17.68
CA ILE A 141 -31.78 -58.92 18.55
C ILE A 141 -30.28 -58.64 18.66
N ASN A 142 -29.44 -59.67 18.81
CA ASN A 142 -28.00 -59.51 18.88
C ASN A 142 -27.42 -58.91 17.58
N VAL A 143 -27.83 -59.40 16.41
CA VAL A 143 -27.41 -58.82 15.12
C VAL A 143 -27.82 -57.35 15.01
N GLN A 144 -29.04 -57.01 15.41
CA GLN A 144 -29.51 -55.62 15.38
C GLN A 144 -28.69 -54.72 16.32
N SER A 145 -28.41 -55.20 17.53
CA SER A 145 -27.61 -54.49 18.52
C SER A 145 -26.16 -54.28 18.05
N ASP A 146 -25.51 -55.34 17.54
CA ASP A 146 -24.13 -55.27 17.06
C ASP A 146 -24.01 -54.36 15.83
N SER A 147 -25.00 -54.40 14.92
CA SER A 147 -25.05 -53.51 13.76
C SER A 147 -25.21 -52.06 14.16
N ALA A 148 -26.06 -51.75 15.15
CA ALA A 148 -26.22 -50.39 15.66
C ALA A 148 -24.95 -49.89 16.37
N ALA A 149 -24.27 -50.76 17.12
CA ALA A 149 -23.00 -50.42 17.78
C ALA A 149 -21.88 -50.12 16.77
N LEU A 150 -21.81 -50.90 15.68
CA LEU A 150 -20.87 -50.65 14.58
C LEU A 150 -21.16 -49.31 13.90
N GLU A 151 -22.44 -49.01 13.62
CA GLU A 151 -22.85 -47.76 12.97
C GLU A 151 -22.41 -46.53 13.79
N VAL A 152 -22.63 -46.54 15.11
CA VAL A 152 -22.20 -45.44 16.00
C VAL A 152 -20.69 -45.23 15.95
N LEU A 153 -19.91 -46.31 15.89
CA LEU A 153 -18.45 -46.21 15.77
C LEU A 153 -18.03 -45.66 14.41
N MET A 154 -18.68 -46.08 13.33
CA MET A 154 -18.42 -45.56 11.98
C MET A 154 -18.76 -44.07 11.89
N GLU A 155 -19.93 -43.65 12.38
CA GLU A 155 -20.36 -42.25 12.43
C GLU A 155 -19.37 -41.38 13.22
N THR A 156 -18.92 -41.87 14.39
CA THR A 156 -17.91 -41.16 15.21
C THR A 156 -16.60 -40.92 14.45
N VAL A 157 -16.13 -41.90 13.68
CA VAL A 157 -14.90 -41.75 12.89
C VAL A 157 -15.15 -40.88 11.66
N GLU A 158 -16.31 -40.97 11.03
CA GLU A 158 -16.66 -40.15 9.87
C GLU A 158 -16.70 -38.65 10.23
N GLU A 159 -17.31 -38.31 11.36
CA GLU A 159 -17.40 -36.93 11.86
C GLU A 159 -16.02 -36.34 12.18
N ASN A 160 -15.13 -37.12 12.81
CA ASN A 160 -13.84 -36.63 13.30
C ASN A 160 -12.68 -36.82 12.29
N TYR A 161 -12.82 -37.74 11.33
CA TYR A 161 -11.75 -38.19 10.44
C TYR A 161 -12.26 -38.50 9.02
N ASN A 162 -12.95 -37.54 8.39
CA ASN A 162 -13.61 -37.75 7.09
C ASN A 162 -12.69 -38.22 5.95
N PHE A 163 -11.38 -37.97 6.06
CA PHE A 163 -10.41 -38.28 5.00
C PHE A 163 -10.35 -39.78 4.71
N ALA A 164 -10.67 -40.61 5.71
CA ALA A 164 -10.69 -42.05 5.58
C ALA A 164 -11.91 -42.55 4.78
N PHE A 165 -13.08 -41.92 4.93
CA PHE A 165 -14.31 -42.37 4.25
C PHE A 165 -14.39 -41.95 2.78
N ASN A 166 -13.61 -40.94 2.38
CA ASN A 166 -13.55 -40.45 1.00
C ASN A 166 -12.67 -41.32 0.07
N ASP A 167 -11.94 -42.30 0.61
CA ASP A 167 -11.08 -43.19 -0.16
C ASP A 167 -11.47 -44.65 0.10
N GLU A 168 -12.02 -45.30 -0.94
CA GLU A 168 -12.50 -46.69 -0.91
C GLU A 168 -11.45 -47.70 -0.40
N LYS A 169 -10.16 -47.33 -0.45
CA LYS A 169 -9.07 -48.12 0.12
C LYS A 169 -9.26 -48.34 1.63
N TRP A 170 -9.78 -47.38 2.38
CA TRP A 170 -9.97 -47.52 3.84
C TRP A 170 -11.03 -48.55 4.21
N ASN A 171 -11.98 -48.86 3.31
CA ASN A 171 -12.96 -49.92 3.54
C ASN A 171 -12.29 -51.27 3.81
N GLN A 172 -11.12 -51.52 3.20
CA GLN A 172 -10.36 -52.75 3.44
C GLN A 172 -9.79 -52.83 4.87
N ILE A 173 -9.52 -51.69 5.52
CA ILE A 173 -9.05 -51.63 6.91
C ILE A 173 -10.20 -51.79 7.87
N PHE A 174 -11.32 -51.12 7.61
CA PHE A 174 -12.48 -51.24 8.48
C PHE A 174 -12.98 -52.69 8.52
N LEU A 175 -12.94 -53.38 7.37
CA LEU A 175 -13.41 -54.76 7.21
C LEU A 175 -12.35 -55.84 7.52
N SER A 176 -11.08 -55.49 7.76
CA SER A 176 -10.04 -56.49 8.05
C SER A 176 -10.18 -57.08 9.45
N ASP A 177 -9.90 -58.38 9.58
CA ASP A 177 -9.91 -59.09 10.86
C ASP A 177 -8.74 -58.64 11.74
N TYR A 178 -9.07 -57.98 12.86
CA TYR A 178 -8.12 -57.53 13.89
C TYR A 178 -7.17 -58.65 14.36
N SER A 179 -7.64 -59.90 14.41
CA SER A 179 -6.86 -61.04 14.91
C SER A 179 -5.91 -61.64 13.87
N ASN A 180 -6.10 -61.32 12.59
CA ASN A 180 -5.37 -61.91 11.49
C ASN A 180 -4.49 -60.84 10.81
N ASN A 181 -3.27 -60.66 11.34
CA ASN A 181 -2.20 -59.76 10.87
C ASN A 181 -1.74 -59.98 9.40
N SER A 182 -2.49 -60.70 8.58
CA SER A 182 -2.12 -61.11 7.23
C SER A 182 -2.11 -59.96 6.21
N ILE A 183 -2.84 -58.86 6.46
CA ILE A 183 -2.98 -57.76 5.49
C ILE A 183 -2.18 -56.51 5.90
N LEU A 184 -2.25 -56.09 7.17
CA LEU A 184 -1.57 -54.87 7.65
C LEU A 184 -1.40 -54.89 9.18
N ASP A 185 -0.18 -54.71 9.66
CA ASP A 185 0.11 -54.46 11.09
C ASP A 185 -0.17 -52.98 11.42
N LEU A 186 -1.37 -52.71 11.95
CA LEU A 186 -1.79 -51.35 12.31
C LEU A 186 -0.96 -50.75 13.45
N ASP A 187 -0.47 -51.57 14.38
CA ASP A 187 0.37 -51.09 15.47
C ASP A 187 1.75 -50.66 14.96
N ASN A 188 2.32 -51.42 14.01
CA ASN A 188 3.55 -51.03 13.34
C ASN A 188 3.33 -49.78 12.48
N LEU A 189 2.26 -49.72 11.69
CA LEU A 189 1.94 -48.53 10.89
C LEU A 189 1.82 -47.28 11.77
N LYS A 190 1.07 -47.37 12.87
CA LYS A 190 0.92 -46.27 13.83
C LYS A 190 2.28 -45.80 14.37
N LYS A 191 3.12 -46.73 14.83
CA LYS A 191 4.48 -46.42 15.34
C LYS A 191 5.31 -45.71 14.30
N GLU A 192 5.28 -46.18 13.05
CA GLU A 192 6.02 -45.59 11.95
C GLU A 192 5.51 -44.18 11.62
N ILE A 193 4.20 -43.97 11.54
CA ILE A 193 3.62 -42.63 11.27
C ILE A 193 3.95 -41.65 12.39
N ILE A 194 3.87 -42.07 13.65
CA ILE A 194 4.29 -41.23 14.78
C ILE A 194 5.79 -40.90 14.68
N GLN A 195 6.64 -41.88 14.32
CA GLN A 195 8.08 -41.65 14.21
C GLN A 195 8.44 -40.69 13.07
N ILE A 196 7.84 -40.87 11.90
CA ILE A 196 8.02 -39.98 10.75
C ILE A 196 7.57 -38.57 11.12
N SER A 197 6.42 -38.44 11.79
CA SER A 197 5.90 -37.15 12.24
C SER A 197 6.81 -36.47 13.26
N ARG A 198 7.33 -37.24 14.23
CA ARG A 198 8.35 -36.77 15.20
C ARG A 198 9.61 -36.27 14.51
N ASN A 199 10.09 -36.95 13.47
CA ASN A 199 11.25 -36.50 12.71
C ASN A 199 10.99 -35.13 12.06
N ARG A 200 9.81 -34.92 11.45
CA ARG A 200 9.45 -33.62 10.86
C ARG A 200 9.28 -32.53 11.92
N TRP A 201 8.60 -32.81 13.03
CA TRP A 201 8.47 -31.86 14.14
C TRP A 201 9.81 -31.54 14.83
N ALA A 202 10.74 -32.50 14.85
CA ALA A 202 12.10 -32.32 15.36
C ALA A 202 12.93 -31.37 14.48
N GLU A 203 12.73 -31.42 13.16
CA GLU A 203 13.28 -30.40 12.26
C GLU A 203 12.59 -29.05 12.49
N GLY A 204 11.26 -29.03 12.55
CA GLY A 204 10.44 -27.83 12.72
C GLY A 204 9.69 -27.47 11.44
N ILE A 205 8.42 -27.16 11.61
CA ILE A 205 7.47 -26.89 10.52
C ILE A 205 6.80 -25.55 10.78
N TYR A 206 6.99 -24.58 9.88
CA TYR A 206 6.32 -23.28 9.94
C TYR A 206 4.81 -23.39 9.70
N ASP A 207 4.05 -22.58 10.43
CA ASP A 207 2.61 -22.40 10.23
C ASP A 207 2.27 -21.43 9.10
N ILE A 208 3.28 -20.75 8.54
CA ILE A 208 3.20 -19.94 7.33
C ILE A 208 4.15 -20.47 6.25
N PRO A 209 3.86 -20.21 4.95
CA PRO A 209 4.78 -20.52 3.86
C PRO A 209 6.13 -19.81 4.01
N ILE A 210 7.23 -20.45 3.61
CA ILE A 210 8.57 -19.84 3.65
C ILE A 210 8.62 -18.55 2.81
N SER A 211 7.83 -18.46 1.74
CA SER A 211 7.74 -17.26 0.89
C SER A 211 7.21 -16.02 1.59
N GLU A 212 6.49 -16.17 2.71
CA GLU A 212 5.99 -15.04 3.50
C GLU A 212 7.05 -14.49 4.48
N ILE A 213 8.13 -15.25 4.72
CA ILE A 213 9.23 -14.85 5.59
C ILE A 213 10.19 -13.96 4.79
N LEU A 214 10.03 -12.65 4.94
CA LEU A 214 10.86 -11.64 4.25
C LEU A 214 12.30 -11.61 4.77
N SER A 215 12.49 -11.95 6.06
CA SER A 215 13.78 -11.84 6.72
C SER A 215 14.72 -13.00 6.40
N LYS A 216 16.03 -12.73 6.31
CA LYS A 216 17.04 -13.78 6.09
C LYS A 216 17.14 -14.75 7.28
N GLN A 217 16.91 -14.22 8.47
CA GLN A 217 16.95 -14.97 9.72
C GLN A 217 15.57 -15.03 10.35
N VAL A 218 15.34 -16.08 11.14
CA VAL A 218 14.18 -16.24 12.01
C VAL A 218 14.67 -16.40 13.45
N ALA A 219 13.83 -15.98 14.39
CA ALA A 219 14.05 -16.15 15.81
C ALA A 219 13.12 -17.25 16.32
N ILE A 220 13.68 -18.33 16.87
CA ILE A 220 12.91 -19.46 17.39
C ILE A 220 12.99 -19.49 18.92
N ILE A 221 11.85 -19.45 19.59
CA ILE A 221 11.76 -19.66 21.04
C ILE A 221 11.46 -21.13 21.30
N MET A 222 12.40 -21.85 21.92
CA MET A 222 12.22 -23.26 22.26
C MET A 222 11.38 -23.47 23.51
N SER A 223 11.53 -22.58 24.50
CA SER A 223 10.78 -22.58 25.75
C SER A 223 10.54 -21.14 26.19
N SER A 224 9.42 -20.87 26.85
CA SER A 224 9.03 -19.51 27.27
C SER A 224 10.04 -18.83 28.21
N SER A 225 10.94 -19.60 28.84
CA SER A 225 12.00 -19.12 29.72
C SER A 225 13.36 -18.91 29.03
N GLU A 226 13.50 -19.31 27.76
CA GLU A 226 14.75 -19.27 27.03
C GLU A 226 14.79 -18.12 26.02
N PRO A 227 15.99 -17.53 25.77
CA PRO A 227 16.13 -16.53 24.72
C PRO A 227 15.88 -17.17 23.35
N ALA A 228 15.38 -16.37 22.41
CA ALA A 228 15.19 -16.83 21.04
C ALA A 228 16.54 -17.13 20.36
N GLU A 229 16.64 -18.28 19.70
CA GLU A 229 17.79 -18.65 18.87
C GLU A 229 17.62 -18.03 17.48
N LEU A 230 18.66 -17.36 16.96
CA LEU A 230 18.67 -16.81 15.61
C LEU A 230 19.25 -17.82 14.63
N THR A 231 18.49 -18.11 13.58
CA THR A 231 18.81 -19.14 12.58
C THR A 231 18.37 -18.70 11.20
N GLU A 232 18.92 -19.29 10.14
CA GLU A 232 18.47 -19.04 8.77
C GLU A 232 17.07 -19.62 8.54
N ALA A 233 16.21 -18.88 7.82
CA ALA A 233 14.83 -19.32 7.55
C ALA A 233 14.75 -20.69 6.85
N ILE A 234 15.73 -20.97 5.97
CA ILE A 234 15.84 -22.19 5.14
C ILE A 234 16.16 -23.46 5.97
N ARG A 235 16.59 -23.31 7.23
CA ARG A 235 16.89 -24.46 8.11
C ARG A 235 15.65 -25.30 8.42
N TYR A 236 14.47 -24.70 8.35
CA TYR A 236 13.18 -25.31 8.67
C TYR A 236 12.34 -25.50 7.41
N ASN A 237 11.22 -26.21 7.55
CA ASN A 237 10.36 -26.53 6.43
C ASN A 237 9.02 -25.80 6.57
N ASP A 238 8.40 -25.44 5.45
CA ASP A 238 6.95 -25.24 5.48
C ASP A 238 6.23 -26.61 5.50
N ILE A 239 4.90 -26.56 5.61
CA ILE A 239 4.09 -27.77 5.68
C ILE A 239 4.17 -28.64 4.40
N GLN A 240 4.34 -28.02 3.23
CA GLN A 240 4.38 -28.74 1.95
C GLN A 240 5.70 -29.49 1.79
N ASP A 241 6.81 -28.84 2.15
CA ASP A 241 8.13 -29.46 2.21
C ASP A 241 8.18 -30.58 3.25
N ALA A 242 7.57 -30.35 4.42
CA ALA A 242 7.46 -31.36 5.47
C ALA A 242 6.70 -32.60 4.97
N TRP A 243 5.55 -32.43 4.32
CA TRP A 243 4.80 -33.55 3.72
C TRP A 243 5.60 -34.26 2.64
N THR A 244 6.31 -33.52 1.78
CA THR A 244 7.13 -34.12 0.71
C THR A 244 8.23 -35.00 1.30
N LYS A 245 8.98 -34.49 2.29
CA LYS A 245 10.00 -35.26 3.01
C LYS A 245 9.41 -36.47 3.72
N ALA A 246 8.26 -36.31 4.36
CA ALA A 246 7.59 -37.37 5.09
C ALA A 246 7.07 -38.48 4.16
N ARG A 247 6.55 -38.13 2.97
CA ARG A 247 6.16 -39.10 1.93
C ARG A 247 7.35 -39.88 1.39
N MET A 248 8.50 -39.23 1.19
CA MET A 248 9.73 -39.94 0.83
C MET A 248 10.15 -40.93 1.93
N GLU A 249 10.05 -40.53 3.20
CA GLU A 249 10.35 -41.42 4.33
C GLU A 249 9.39 -42.62 4.39
N VAL A 250 8.09 -42.41 4.20
CA VAL A 250 7.09 -43.52 4.06
C VAL A 250 7.46 -44.45 2.91
N THR A 251 7.81 -43.92 1.74
CA THR A 251 8.20 -44.76 0.58
C THR A 251 9.36 -45.68 0.92
N ASN A 252 10.37 -45.15 1.63
CA ASN A 252 11.57 -45.88 1.99
C ASN A 252 11.31 -46.94 3.07
N ARG A 253 10.43 -46.64 4.04
CA ARG A 253 10.04 -47.59 5.10
C ARG A 253 9.10 -48.69 4.60
N PHE A 254 8.36 -48.44 3.51
CA PHE A 254 7.43 -49.40 2.88
C PHE A 254 7.78 -49.64 1.39
N PRO A 255 8.95 -50.28 1.09
CA PRO A 255 9.55 -50.31 -0.25
C PRO A 255 8.81 -51.17 -1.29
N ASN A 256 7.99 -52.14 -0.89
CA ASN A 256 7.31 -53.02 -1.85
C ASN A 256 6.30 -52.22 -2.69
N ASN A 257 6.61 -52.07 -3.98
CA ASN A 257 5.81 -51.32 -4.95
C ASN A 257 4.38 -51.87 -4.97
N ILE A 258 3.41 -51.03 -4.59
CA ILE A 258 1.96 -51.29 -4.46
C ILE A 258 1.49 -51.73 -3.05
N ASN A 259 2.31 -51.58 -2.01
CA ASN A 259 1.81 -51.81 -0.64
C ASN A 259 0.79 -50.74 -0.22
N PHE A 260 -0.44 -51.18 0.02
CA PHE A 260 -1.53 -50.48 0.70
C PHE A 260 -1.07 -49.56 1.85
N SER A 261 -0.12 -50.01 2.68
CA SER A 261 0.48 -49.24 3.78
C SER A 261 1.06 -47.88 3.38
N ARG A 262 1.57 -47.75 2.15
CA ARG A 262 2.19 -46.51 1.64
C ARG A 262 1.13 -45.44 1.39
N ASP A 263 0.06 -45.80 0.70
CA ASP A 263 -1.03 -44.89 0.36
C ASP A 263 -1.75 -44.39 1.62
N LEU A 264 -1.97 -45.28 2.58
CA LEU A 264 -2.49 -44.92 3.90
C LEU A 264 -1.52 -44.02 4.65
N GLY A 265 -0.23 -44.36 4.66
CA GLY A 265 0.77 -43.57 5.34
C GLY A 265 0.85 -42.15 4.82
N TYR A 266 0.68 -41.94 3.50
CA TYR A 266 0.58 -40.60 2.93
C TYR A 266 -0.64 -39.84 3.42
N SER A 267 -1.81 -40.49 3.42
CA SER A 267 -3.06 -39.89 3.86
C SER A 267 -3.00 -39.49 5.33
N LEU A 268 -2.48 -40.39 6.17
CA LEU A 268 -2.29 -40.18 7.61
C LEU A 268 -1.32 -39.04 7.91
N ILE A 269 -0.21 -38.96 7.17
CA ILE A 269 0.75 -37.86 7.32
C ILE A 269 0.13 -36.52 6.95
N VAL A 270 -0.58 -36.44 5.82
CA VAL A 270 -1.19 -35.18 5.40
C VAL A 270 -2.21 -34.71 6.42
N GLU A 271 -3.01 -35.63 6.96
CA GLU A 271 -4.04 -35.28 7.94
C GLU A 271 -3.43 -34.85 9.28
N PHE A 272 -2.56 -35.68 9.86
CA PHE A 272 -2.12 -35.51 11.25
C PHE A 272 -0.86 -34.64 11.43
N MET A 273 -0.09 -34.43 10.37
CA MET A 273 1.07 -33.54 10.44
C MET A 273 0.60 -32.09 10.41
N LYS A 274 0.68 -31.42 11.56
CA LYS A 274 0.43 -29.99 11.69
C LYS A 274 1.73 -29.22 11.97
N PRO A 275 1.82 -27.94 11.58
CA PRO A 275 2.93 -27.07 11.92
C PRO A 275 3.17 -26.96 13.43
N ASN A 276 4.44 -26.84 13.84
CA ASN A 276 4.82 -26.72 15.26
C ASN A 276 5.73 -25.51 15.56
N LEU A 277 6.08 -24.72 14.55
CA LEU A 277 6.67 -23.40 14.71
C LEU A 277 5.56 -22.39 14.45
N ILE A 278 5.03 -21.81 15.53
CA ILE A 278 3.87 -20.93 15.49
C ILE A 278 4.32 -19.49 15.38
N TYR A 279 3.86 -18.79 14.36
CA TYR A 279 4.23 -17.41 14.08
C TYR A 279 3.66 -16.44 15.12
N ASP A 280 4.54 -15.76 15.87
CA ASP A 280 4.15 -14.64 16.72
C ASP A 280 4.04 -13.37 15.87
N ARG A 281 2.87 -13.26 15.23
CA ARG A 281 2.55 -12.16 14.32
C ARG A 281 2.58 -10.80 15.00
N GLU A 282 1.96 -10.68 16.18
CA GLU A 282 1.83 -9.40 16.88
C GLU A 282 3.22 -8.85 17.25
N THR A 283 4.07 -9.68 17.85
CA THR A 283 5.41 -9.25 18.23
C THR A 283 6.27 -8.94 17.01
N THR A 284 6.18 -9.75 15.95
CA THR A 284 6.96 -9.56 14.72
C THR A 284 6.58 -8.27 14.00
N GLU A 285 5.30 -8.06 13.72
CA GLU A 285 4.82 -6.86 13.01
C GLU A 285 5.14 -5.59 13.81
N ARG A 286 4.99 -5.62 15.14
CA ARG A 286 5.37 -4.50 16.01
C ARG A 286 6.87 -4.18 15.93
N ARG A 287 7.73 -5.20 15.89
CA ARG A 287 9.18 -5.01 15.75
C ARG A 287 9.57 -4.49 14.38
N GLN A 288 8.95 -5.03 13.32
CA GLN A 288 9.15 -4.59 11.95
C GLN A 288 8.76 -3.12 11.78
N GLN A 289 7.58 -2.71 12.27
CA GLN A 289 7.15 -1.33 12.24
C GLN A 289 8.11 -0.42 13.01
N ALA A 290 8.49 -0.82 14.24
CA ALA A 290 9.44 -0.06 15.05
C ALA A 290 10.83 0.07 14.40
N ARG A 291 11.23 -0.90 13.56
CA ARG A 291 12.47 -0.83 12.79
C ARG A 291 12.33 0.09 11.58
N GLN A 292 11.22 0.03 10.84
CA GLN A 292 10.92 0.95 9.74
C GLN A 292 10.83 2.40 10.19
N ASP A 293 10.19 2.68 11.34
CA ASP A 293 10.05 4.03 11.89
C ASP A 293 11.39 4.67 12.25
N ARG A 294 12.43 3.85 12.48
CA ARG A 294 13.79 4.29 12.78
C ARG A 294 14.64 4.52 11.53
N VAL A 295 14.16 4.17 10.34
CA VAL A 295 14.89 4.40 9.09
C VAL A 295 15.02 5.91 8.86
N PRO A 296 16.26 6.45 8.79
CA PRO A 296 16.45 7.88 8.60
C PRO A 296 15.89 8.34 7.26
N ARG A 297 15.10 9.41 7.25
CA ARG A 297 14.60 10.03 6.00
C ARG A 297 15.66 10.86 5.28
N ASN A 298 16.78 11.13 5.94
CA ASN A 298 17.90 11.90 5.41
C ASN A 298 19.18 11.04 5.39
N LYS A 299 20.08 11.32 4.43
CA LYS A 299 21.39 10.66 4.32
C LYS A 299 22.53 11.45 4.95
N GLY A 300 22.26 12.69 5.38
CA GLY A 300 23.24 13.59 5.98
C GLY A 300 22.68 14.98 6.19
N ILE A 301 23.53 15.91 6.61
CA ILE A 301 23.22 17.33 6.79
C ILE A 301 24.28 18.13 6.03
N ILE A 302 23.84 19.09 5.22
CA ILE A 302 24.71 20.12 4.66
C ILE A 302 24.78 21.26 5.67
N LEU A 303 25.98 21.69 6.02
CA LEU A 303 26.20 22.77 6.97
C LEU A 303 26.14 24.14 6.29
N LYS A 304 25.84 25.18 7.07
CA LYS A 304 25.90 26.55 6.60
C LYS A 304 27.29 26.87 6.05
N ASN A 305 27.33 27.58 4.93
CA ASN A 305 28.52 27.94 4.18
C ASN A 305 29.24 26.74 3.53
N GLU A 306 28.65 25.55 3.57
CA GLU A 306 29.15 24.42 2.78
C GLU A 306 28.78 24.63 1.32
N ARG A 307 29.76 24.44 0.44
CA ARG A 307 29.59 24.59 -1.00
C ARG A 307 28.85 23.37 -1.56
N ILE A 308 27.74 23.60 -2.23
CA ILE A 308 26.91 22.58 -2.86
C ILE A 308 27.36 22.35 -4.30
N LEU A 309 27.55 23.42 -5.07
CA LEU A 309 27.88 23.40 -6.49
C LEU A 309 28.95 24.45 -6.77
N ASP A 310 29.94 24.14 -7.61
CA ASP A 310 30.98 25.07 -8.02
C ASP A 310 30.68 25.65 -9.42
N ALA A 311 31.09 26.89 -9.66
CA ALA A 311 30.89 27.53 -10.96
C ALA A 311 31.67 26.79 -12.06
N ASN A 312 31.07 26.69 -13.24
CA ASN A 312 31.60 26.00 -14.42
C ASN A 312 31.85 24.49 -14.24
N THR A 313 31.22 23.86 -13.26
CA THR A 313 31.28 22.40 -13.08
C THR A 313 30.01 21.72 -13.60
N ARG A 314 30.13 20.44 -13.97
CA ARG A 314 28.99 19.65 -14.46
C ARG A 314 28.15 19.19 -13.28
N VAL A 315 26.85 19.41 -13.35
CA VAL A 315 25.87 19.04 -12.34
C VAL A 315 25.70 17.51 -12.30
N THR A 316 25.89 16.93 -11.12
CA THR A 316 25.71 15.49 -10.86
C THR A 316 24.37 15.18 -10.20
N GLU A 317 23.99 13.91 -10.12
CA GLU A 317 22.76 13.48 -9.41
C GLU A 317 22.78 13.85 -7.92
N ASP A 318 23.95 13.78 -7.27
CA ASP A 318 24.08 14.15 -5.86
C ASP A 318 23.89 15.66 -5.65
N ASP A 319 24.36 16.48 -6.59
CA ASP A 319 24.16 17.93 -6.55
C ASP A 319 22.68 18.29 -6.71
N LEU A 320 21.98 17.65 -7.66
CA LEU A 320 20.53 17.83 -7.82
C LEU A 320 19.77 17.45 -6.56
N GLN A 321 20.15 16.35 -5.90
CA GLN A 321 19.52 15.92 -4.65
C GLN A 321 19.73 16.93 -3.51
N LYS A 322 20.94 17.51 -3.41
CA LYS A 322 21.23 18.58 -2.42
C LYS A 322 20.45 19.86 -2.74
N LEU A 323 20.39 20.27 -4.00
CA LEU A 323 19.63 21.45 -4.45
C LEU A 323 18.13 21.28 -4.20
N PHE A 324 17.58 20.10 -4.47
CA PHE A 324 16.19 19.76 -4.14
C PHE A 324 15.95 19.78 -2.62
N SER A 325 16.87 19.22 -1.85
CA SER A 325 16.77 19.26 -0.38
C SER A 325 16.83 20.69 0.16
N LEU A 326 17.65 21.54 -0.46
CA LEU A 326 17.75 22.96 -0.14
C LEU A 326 16.45 23.70 -0.48
N SER A 327 15.84 23.46 -1.65
CA SER A 327 14.57 24.12 -2.01
C SER A 327 13.46 23.77 -1.01
N VAL A 328 13.32 22.48 -0.67
CA VAL A 328 12.36 22.03 0.35
C VAL A 328 12.66 22.66 1.72
N ALA A 329 13.92 22.79 2.10
CA ALA A 329 14.31 23.43 3.36
C ALA A 329 14.02 24.94 3.38
N ILE A 330 14.20 25.63 2.25
CA ILE A 330 13.86 27.05 2.08
C ILE A 330 12.35 27.24 2.21
N ASP A 331 11.54 26.40 1.56
CA ASP A 331 10.08 26.48 1.61
C ASP A 331 9.56 26.25 3.03
N ASN A 332 10.03 25.20 3.70
CA ASN A 332 9.67 24.91 5.09
C ASN A 332 10.07 26.07 6.03
N LYS A 333 11.26 26.65 5.82
CA LYS A 333 11.72 27.78 6.61
C LYS A 333 10.92 29.06 6.32
N ALA A 334 10.54 29.30 5.07
CA ALA A 334 9.70 30.43 4.68
C ALA A 334 8.27 30.32 5.23
N MET A 335 7.72 29.10 5.40
CA MET A 335 6.46 28.89 6.10
C MET A 335 6.56 29.21 7.60
N GLN A 336 7.76 29.05 8.19
CA GLN A 336 7.99 29.21 9.63
C GLN A 336 8.44 30.63 10.01
N GLU A 337 9.13 31.36 9.11
CA GLU A 337 9.62 32.72 9.31
C GLU A 337 8.87 33.72 8.40
N SER A 338 8.04 34.58 9.02
CA SER A 338 7.54 35.89 8.50
C SER A 338 6.15 35.93 7.82
N SER A 339 5.11 36.17 8.64
CA SER A 339 3.80 36.67 8.16
C SER A 339 3.89 38.01 7.42
N THR A 340 4.95 38.80 7.64
CA THR A 340 5.16 40.11 6.97
C THR A 340 5.71 39.97 5.56
N ASP A 341 6.54 38.95 5.28
CA ASP A 341 7.09 38.72 3.94
C ASP A 341 6.01 38.14 3.00
N ILE A 342 5.13 37.29 3.54
CA ILE A 342 3.96 36.78 2.81
C ILE A 342 3.03 37.93 2.42
N LEU A 343 2.81 38.90 3.33
CA LEU A 343 2.03 40.11 3.03
C LEU A 343 2.70 40.97 1.95
N LEU A 344 4.02 41.20 2.03
CA LEU A 344 4.74 41.98 1.03
C LEU A 344 4.70 41.35 -0.37
N ALA A 345 4.90 40.03 -0.46
CA ALA A 345 4.79 39.29 -1.71
C ALA A 345 3.37 39.37 -2.30
N TYR A 346 2.34 39.22 -1.46
CA TYR A 346 0.94 39.33 -1.88
C TYR A 346 0.59 40.75 -2.37
N VAL A 347 1.08 41.79 -1.70
CA VAL A 347 0.91 43.19 -2.12
C VAL A 347 1.62 43.47 -3.43
N GLY A 348 2.86 43.00 -3.60
CA GLY A 348 3.62 43.15 -4.85
C GLY A 348 2.90 42.51 -6.04
N ARG A 349 2.28 41.34 -5.83
CA ARG A 349 1.48 40.65 -6.83
C ARG A 349 0.23 41.43 -7.26
N ILE A 350 -0.54 41.93 -6.29
CA ILE A 350 -1.71 42.79 -6.57
C ILE A 350 -1.28 44.02 -7.35
N LEU A 351 -0.11 44.59 -7.04
CA LEU A 351 0.43 45.75 -7.73
C LEU A 351 0.72 45.44 -9.20
N VAL A 352 1.45 44.35 -9.49
CA VAL A 352 1.79 43.97 -10.88
C VAL A 352 0.54 43.65 -11.71
N ILE A 353 -0.38 42.82 -11.18
CA ILE A 353 -1.66 42.52 -11.82
C ILE A 353 -2.45 43.82 -12.04
N GLY A 354 -2.46 44.70 -11.03
CA GLY A 354 -3.11 45.99 -11.07
C GLY A 354 -2.55 46.89 -12.17
N ILE A 355 -1.23 46.92 -12.39
CA ILE A 355 -0.61 47.69 -13.48
C ILE A 355 -1.10 47.19 -14.84
N ILE A 356 -1.08 45.87 -15.07
CA ILE A 356 -1.46 45.28 -16.36
C ILE A 356 -2.94 45.53 -16.65
N VAL A 357 -3.81 45.24 -15.67
CA VAL A 357 -5.26 45.48 -15.80
C VAL A 357 -5.54 46.98 -15.97
N SER A 358 -4.87 47.85 -15.20
CA SER A 358 -5.03 49.29 -15.32
C SER A 358 -4.60 49.80 -16.69
N PHE A 359 -3.55 49.25 -17.30
CA PHE A 359 -3.12 49.62 -18.64
C PHE A 359 -4.21 49.34 -19.68
N PHE A 360 -4.81 48.15 -19.63
CA PHE A 360 -5.91 47.78 -20.51
C PHE A 360 -7.17 48.65 -20.30
N PHE A 361 -7.53 48.92 -19.04
CA PHE A 361 -8.70 49.76 -18.74
C PHE A 361 -8.47 51.23 -19.10
N THR A 362 -7.24 51.73 -18.97
CA THR A 362 -6.86 53.07 -19.45
C THR A 362 -6.98 53.18 -20.97
N PHE A 363 -6.63 52.12 -21.69
CA PHE A 363 -6.88 52.02 -23.13
C PHE A 363 -8.37 52.09 -23.46
N LEU A 364 -9.23 51.37 -22.73
CA LEU A 364 -10.68 51.44 -22.92
C LEU A 364 -11.23 52.85 -22.68
N LEU A 365 -10.81 53.50 -21.59
CA LEU A 365 -11.18 54.88 -21.25
C LEU A 365 -10.81 55.89 -22.34
N THR A 366 -9.60 55.76 -22.91
CA THR A 366 -9.05 56.76 -23.83
C THR A 366 -9.52 56.55 -25.26
N TYR A 367 -9.54 55.30 -25.73
CA TYR A 367 -9.76 54.98 -27.14
C TYR A 367 -11.12 54.34 -27.44
N ARG A 368 -11.80 53.78 -26.41
CA ARG A 368 -13.04 53.01 -26.55
C ARG A 368 -14.09 53.43 -25.52
N LYS A 369 -14.21 54.75 -25.30
CA LYS A 369 -15.08 55.33 -24.29
C LYS A 369 -16.53 54.79 -24.26
N PRO A 370 -17.22 54.55 -25.39
CA PRO A 370 -18.58 53.99 -25.36
C PRO A 370 -18.66 52.61 -24.68
N ILE A 371 -17.61 51.81 -24.78
CA ILE A 371 -17.52 50.47 -24.17
C ILE A 371 -17.19 50.58 -22.68
N PHE A 372 -16.37 51.56 -22.29
CA PHE A 372 -16.06 51.81 -20.90
C PHE A 372 -17.24 52.43 -20.12
N ASP A 373 -17.99 53.33 -20.78
CA ASP A 373 -19.15 53.99 -20.17
C ASP A 373 -20.28 52.97 -19.84
N ASP A 374 -20.38 51.86 -20.59
CA ASP A 374 -21.28 50.75 -20.26
C ASP A 374 -20.63 49.74 -19.30
N TRP A 375 -21.06 49.78 -18.04
CA TRP A 375 -20.59 48.87 -16.99
C TRP A 375 -20.79 47.38 -17.31
N ARG A 376 -21.79 47.02 -18.13
CA ARG A 376 -22.05 45.62 -18.52
C ARG A 376 -20.97 45.10 -19.46
N MET A 377 -20.51 45.95 -20.37
CA MET A 377 -19.43 45.62 -21.30
C MET A 377 -18.11 45.47 -20.56
N VAL A 378 -17.83 46.37 -19.61
CA VAL A 378 -16.66 46.28 -18.73
C VAL A 378 -16.69 45.00 -17.89
N LEU A 379 -17.85 44.63 -17.35
CA LEU A 379 -18.04 43.38 -16.62
C LEU A 379 -17.76 42.16 -17.50
N LEU A 380 -18.26 42.15 -18.74
CA LEU A 380 -18.04 41.06 -19.68
C LEU A 380 -16.55 40.88 -19.98
N ILE A 381 -15.81 41.96 -20.18
CA ILE A 381 -14.35 41.88 -20.39
C ILE A 381 -13.63 41.38 -19.13
N GLY A 382 -14.01 41.86 -17.95
CA GLY A 382 -13.47 41.36 -16.68
C GLY A 382 -13.70 39.86 -16.48
N LEU A 383 -14.86 39.36 -16.90
CA LEU A 383 -15.21 37.94 -16.83
C LEU A 383 -14.38 37.12 -17.83
N ILE A 384 -14.16 37.61 -19.06
CA ILE A 384 -13.26 36.96 -20.03
C ILE A 384 -11.85 36.82 -19.46
N PHE A 385 -11.29 37.90 -18.89
CA PHE A 385 -9.97 37.86 -18.25
C PHE A 385 -9.93 36.84 -17.10
N SER A 386 -10.97 36.81 -16.27
CA SER A 386 -11.06 35.91 -15.12
C SER A 386 -11.17 34.44 -15.53
N ILE A 387 -11.97 34.14 -16.56
CA ILE A 387 -12.11 32.77 -17.10
C ILE A 387 -10.79 32.31 -17.70
N GLU A 388 -10.15 33.14 -18.53
CA GLU A 388 -8.93 32.74 -19.23
C GLU A 388 -7.78 32.47 -18.25
N VAL A 389 -7.57 33.35 -17.27
CA VAL A 389 -6.57 33.13 -16.22
C VAL A 389 -6.94 31.94 -15.32
N GLY A 390 -8.23 31.75 -15.02
CA GLY A 390 -8.72 30.59 -14.27
C GLY A 390 -8.48 29.26 -15.00
N LEU A 391 -8.68 29.22 -16.32
CA LEU A 391 -8.37 28.05 -17.14
C LEU A 391 -6.87 27.76 -17.18
N ALA A 392 -6.04 28.79 -17.35
CA ALA A 392 -4.59 28.66 -17.30
C ALA A 392 -4.13 28.06 -15.95
N PHE A 393 -4.71 28.52 -14.84
CA PHE A 393 -4.45 27.98 -13.50
C PHE A 393 -4.86 26.51 -13.38
N LEU A 394 -6.06 26.13 -13.84
CA LEU A 394 -6.54 24.74 -13.76
C LEU A 394 -5.67 23.77 -14.57
N ILE A 395 -5.27 24.14 -15.78
CA ILE A 395 -4.45 23.28 -16.66
C ILE A 395 -3.08 23.03 -16.04
N LYS A 396 -2.45 24.07 -15.46
CA LYS A 396 -1.10 23.96 -14.89
C LYS A 396 -1.09 23.30 -13.51
N GLN A 397 -1.93 23.74 -12.59
CA GLN A 397 -1.83 23.37 -11.18
C GLN A 397 -2.59 22.07 -10.84
N ASN A 398 -3.72 21.80 -11.49
CA ASN A 398 -4.56 20.65 -11.14
C ASN A 398 -4.39 19.44 -12.06
N LEU A 399 -3.97 19.66 -13.30
CA LEU A 399 -3.89 18.60 -14.32
C LEU A 399 -2.46 18.27 -14.77
N GLU A 400 -1.46 19.05 -14.35
CA GLU A 400 -0.04 18.89 -14.75
C GLU A 400 0.17 18.77 -16.27
N LEU A 401 -0.73 19.37 -17.06
CA LEU A 401 -0.69 19.29 -18.51
C LEU A 401 0.30 20.32 -19.08
N SER A 402 0.71 20.08 -20.34
CA SER A 402 1.60 20.98 -21.06
C SER A 402 1.00 22.39 -21.19
N GLU A 403 1.83 23.41 -20.99
CA GLU A 403 1.47 24.84 -21.06
C GLU A 403 0.93 25.26 -22.44
N TYR A 404 1.29 24.52 -23.50
CA TYR A 404 0.81 24.76 -24.86
C TYR A 404 -0.69 24.46 -25.04
N LEU A 405 -1.35 23.84 -24.05
CA LEU A 405 -2.78 23.53 -24.09
C LEU A 405 -3.66 24.73 -23.68
N ILE A 406 -3.08 25.79 -23.10
CA ILE A 406 -3.86 26.94 -22.63
C ILE A 406 -4.48 27.66 -23.84
N PRO A 407 -5.82 27.80 -23.90
CA PRO A 407 -6.52 28.26 -25.10
C PRO A 407 -6.52 29.79 -25.27
N ILE A 408 -5.35 30.44 -25.17
CA ILE A 408 -5.18 31.91 -25.23
C ILE A 408 -5.82 32.52 -26.49
N ILE A 409 -5.79 31.79 -27.61
CA ILE A 409 -6.39 32.21 -28.88
C ILE A 409 -7.92 32.35 -28.78
N VAL A 410 -8.58 31.53 -27.97
CA VAL A 410 -10.04 31.58 -27.76
C VAL A 410 -10.43 32.92 -27.14
N ALA A 411 -9.68 33.41 -26.15
CA ALA A 411 -9.94 34.73 -25.56
C ALA A 411 -9.83 35.86 -26.59
N ALA A 412 -8.83 35.83 -27.49
CA ALA A 412 -8.74 36.79 -28.59
C ALA A 412 -9.93 36.71 -29.55
N MET A 413 -10.36 35.50 -29.91
CA MET A 413 -11.53 35.31 -30.79
C MET A 413 -12.79 35.90 -30.14
N VAL A 414 -13.05 35.59 -28.87
CA VAL A 414 -14.21 36.10 -28.14
C VAL A 414 -14.18 37.63 -28.05
N LEU A 415 -13.04 38.23 -27.71
CA LEU A 415 -12.90 39.68 -27.67
C LEU A 415 -13.08 40.34 -29.05
N THR A 416 -12.63 39.68 -30.12
CA THR A 416 -12.78 40.20 -31.49
C THR A 416 -14.25 40.17 -31.94
N ILE A 417 -14.95 39.08 -31.64
CA ILE A 417 -16.35 38.88 -32.03
C ILE A 417 -17.27 39.80 -31.21
N MET A 418 -17.02 39.95 -29.92
CA MET A 418 -17.89 40.73 -29.03
C MET A 418 -17.65 42.23 -29.10
N PHE A 419 -16.45 42.65 -29.48
CA PHE A 419 -16.08 44.04 -29.53
C PHE A 419 -15.48 44.37 -30.90
N ASP A 420 -14.15 44.43 -30.99
CA ASP A 420 -13.43 44.67 -32.23
C ASP A 420 -11.98 44.21 -32.14
N ALA A 421 -11.32 44.16 -33.29
CA ALA A 421 -9.94 43.69 -33.40
C ALA A 421 -8.92 44.50 -32.57
N ARG A 422 -9.16 45.79 -32.30
CA ARG A 422 -8.22 46.61 -31.49
C ARG A 422 -8.33 46.28 -30.01
N ILE A 423 -9.56 46.07 -29.54
CA ILE A 423 -9.81 45.62 -28.16
C ILE A 423 -9.29 44.22 -27.96
N ALA A 424 -9.52 43.33 -28.93
CA ALA A 424 -8.98 41.98 -28.89
C ALA A 424 -7.45 41.97 -28.81
N PHE A 425 -6.77 42.78 -29.61
CA PHE A 425 -5.31 42.90 -29.59
C PHE A 425 -4.78 43.41 -28.23
N MET A 426 -5.37 44.47 -27.67
CA MET A 426 -4.96 44.98 -26.36
C MET A 426 -5.33 44.02 -25.22
N GLY A 427 -6.44 43.30 -25.37
CA GLY A 427 -6.92 42.34 -24.38
C GLY A 427 -6.06 41.10 -24.35
N ILE A 428 -5.75 40.50 -25.50
CA ILE A 428 -4.89 39.32 -25.57
C ILE A 428 -3.46 39.63 -25.10
N THR A 429 -2.90 40.80 -25.43
CA THR A 429 -1.57 41.17 -24.92
C THR A 429 -1.55 41.26 -23.39
N SER A 430 -2.61 41.81 -22.79
CA SER A 430 -2.75 41.88 -21.34
C SER A 430 -2.95 40.50 -20.71
N ILE A 431 -3.76 39.64 -21.33
CA ILE A 431 -3.98 38.25 -20.90
C ILE A 431 -2.68 37.44 -20.99
N ILE A 432 -1.93 37.55 -22.09
CA ILE A 432 -0.64 36.87 -22.25
C ILE A 432 0.30 37.29 -21.12
N LEU A 433 0.43 38.60 -20.84
CA LEU A 433 1.28 39.07 -19.74
C LEU A 433 0.85 38.48 -18.38
N LEU A 434 -0.46 38.42 -18.11
CA LEU A 434 -0.98 37.80 -16.88
C LEU A 434 -0.67 36.30 -16.82
N VAL A 435 -0.92 35.56 -17.89
CA VAL A 435 -0.66 34.11 -17.97
C VAL A 435 0.85 33.81 -17.90
N THR A 436 1.69 34.64 -18.51
CA THR A 436 3.15 34.50 -18.42
C THR A 436 3.63 34.64 -16.97
N ILE A 437 3.11 35.61 -16.21
CA ILE A 437 3.48 35.76 -14.79
C ILE A 437 2.92 34.61 -13.95
N LEU A 438 1.72 34.11 -14.29
CA LEU A 438 1.11 32.96 -13.63
C LEU A 438 1.99 31.70 -13.76
N ILE A 439 2.49 31.44 -14.97
CA ILE A 439 3.31 30.26 -15.29
C ILE A 439 4.77 30.45 -14.85
N GLY A 440 5.37 31.60 -15.16
CA GLY A 440 6.78 31.89 -14.91
C GLY A 440 7.15 32.01 -13.43
N ASN A 441 6.17 31.97 -12.52
CA ASN A 441 6.43 31.86 -11.09
C ASN A 441 6.89 30.44 -10.66
N ASN A 442 6.80 29.45 -11.58
CA ASN A 442 7.18 28.05 -11.36
C ASN A 442 8.30 27.56 -12.31
N VAL A 443 8.96 28.44 -13.07
CA VAL A 443 10.08 28.09 -13.96
C VAL A 443 11.41 28.46 -13.31
#